data_AF-A0A2N1MLS5-F1
#
_entry.id   AF-A0A2N1MLS5-F1
#
_cell.length_a   1.000
_cell.length_b   1.000
_cell.length_c   1.000
_cell.angle_alpha   90.00
_cell.angle_beta   90.00
_cell.angle_gamma   90.00
#
_symmetry.space_group_name_H-M   'P 1'
#
loop_
_entity.id
_entity.type
_entity.pdbx_description
1 polymer ?
#
loop_
_entity_poly.entity_id
_entity_poly.type
_entity_poly.pdbx_seq_one_letter_code
_entity_poly.pdbx_strand_id
1 'polypeptide(L)'
;MNHPEFNFTRKSIMTFLNASHWKEWISSYEDIFKIIRCYTDDVKNASMVINNYLRKGEFIVFDLTKSKDDPLAIHIRFNTPLNMQKEIEARQKHKKKVPQLMSRI
;
A
#
# COMPACT_ATOMS: atom_id res chain seq x y z
N MET A 1 2.57 2.32 -20.46
CA MET A 1 3.07 3.60 -19.91
C MET A 1 3.81 3.30 -18.61
N ASN A 2 5.11 3.61 -18.53
CA ASN A 2 5.87 3.53 -17.29
C ASN A 2 5.57 4.77 -16.44
N HIS A 3 5.00 4.57 -15.26
CA HIS A 3 4.70 5.63 -14.31
C HIS A 3 5.87 5.70 -13.31
N PRO A 4 6.80 6.67 -13.45
CA PRO A 4 8.10 6.65 -12.74
C PRO A 4 8.01 6.73 -11.20
N GLU A 5 6.83 7.07 -10.66
CA GLU A 5 6.57 7.08 -9.22
C GLU A 5 6.30 5.66 -8.64
N PHE A 6 6.13 4.65 -9.49
CA PHE A 6 5.55 3.34 -9.15
C PHE A 6 6.46 2.17 -9.56
N ASN A 7 7.68 2.12 -9.02
CA ASN A 7 8.58 0.97 -9.19
C ASN A 7 8.22 -0.17 -8.22
N PHE A 8 7.00 -0.70 -8.36
CA PHE A 8 6.55 -1.89 -7.64
C PHE A 8 7.04 -3.15 -8.35
N THR A 9 8.16 -3.73 -7.92
CA THR A 9 8.58 -5.03 -8.45
C THR A 9 7.60 -6.11 -7.97
N ARG A 10 7.17 -7.00 -8.88
CA ARG A 10 6.22 -8.10 -8.61
C ARG A 10 6.60 -8.97 -7.39
N LYS A 11 7.89 -9.03 -7.02
CA LYS A 11 8.40 -9.73 -5.82
C LYS A 11 8.05 -9.04 -4.49
N SER A 12 7.74 -7.75 -4.51
CA SER A 12 7.58 -6.91 -3.30
C SER A 12 6.13 -6.84 -2.79
N ILE A 13 5.15 -7.18 -3.64
CA ILE A 13 3.74 -7.35 -3.24
C ILE A 13 3.49 -8.85 -3.14
N MET A 14 3.76 -9.43 -1.98
CA MET A 14 3.44 -10.84 -1.70
C MET A 14 1.95 -10.91 -1.34
N THR A 15 1.10 -11.17 -2.32
CA THR A 15 -0.31 -11.52 -2.05
C THR A 15 -0.36 -13.02 -1.80
N PHE A 16 -0.64 -13.45 -0.56
CA PHE A 16 -0.98 -14.84 -0.29
C PHE A 16 -2.40 -15.10 -0.81
N LEU A 17 -2.50 -15.62 -2.04
CA LEU A 17 -3.73 -16.26 -2.51
C LEU A 17 -3.78 -17.65 -1.87
N ASN A 18 -4.61 -17.83 -0.84
CA ASN A 18 -4.96 -19.16 -0.35
C ASN A 18 -6.48 -19.33 -0.37
N ALA A 19 -7.00 -19.81 -1.50
CA ALA A 19 -8.20 -20.64 -1.56
C ALA A 19 -8.28 -21.28 -2.96
N SER A 20 -8.74 -22.52 -3.01
CA SER A 20 -8.49 -23.52 -4.05
C SER A 20 -9.21 -23.33 -5.41
N HIS A 21 -9.45 -22.10 -5.83
CA HIS A 21 -9.86 -21.73 -7.19
C HIS A 21 -9.43 -20.27 -7.39
N TRP A 22 -9.55 -19.67 -8.57
CA TRP A 22 -9.05 -18.32 -8.89
C TRP A 22 -7.58 -18.31 -9.34
N LYS A 23 -7.44 -18.72 -10.60
CA LYS A 23 -6.23 -18.66 -11.42
C LYS A 23 -6.13 -17.29 -12.12
N GLU A 24 -6.48 -16.20 -11.44
CA GLU A 24 -6.36 -14.84 -11.98
C GLU A 24 -5.21 -14.14 -11.28
N TRP A 25 -4.05 -14.20 -11.93
CA TRP A 25 -2.85 -13.50 -11.51
C TRP A 25 -3.15 -12.00 -11.45
N ILE A 26 -2.81 -11.37 -10.33
CA ILE A 26 -2.48 -9.94 -10.28
C ILE A 26 -1.26 -9.78 -11.20
N SER A 27 -1.52 -9.60 -12.49
CA SER A 27 -0.51 -9.65 -13.55
C SER A 27 -0.22 -8.26 -14.11
N SER A 28 -1.10 -7.31 -13.81
CA SER A 28 -1.03 -5.94 -14.28
C SER A 28 -0.98 -4.92 -13.13
N TYR A 29 -0.53 -3.70 -13.45
CA TYR A 29 -0.67 -2.56 -12.54
C TYR A 29 -2.14 -2.24 -12.24
N GLU A 30 -3.04 -2.54 -13.16
CA GLU A 30 -4.48 -2.29 -12.98
C GLU A 30 -5.07 -3.15 -11.87
N ASP A 31 -4.66 -4.41 -11.77
CA ASP A 31 -5.09 -5.33 -10.71
C ASP A 31 -4.62 -4.85 -9.33
N ILE A 32 -3.39 -4.34 -9.26
CA ILE A 32 -2.85 -3.72 -8.04
C ILE A 32 -3.68 -2.49 -7.65
N PHE A 33 -4.06 -1.66 -8.61
CA PHE A 33 -4.92 -0.51 -8.35
C PHE A 33 -6.32 -0.90 -7.87
N LYS A 34 -6.91 -1.96 -8.44
CA LYS A 34 -8.21 -2.50 -7.99
C LYS A 34 -8.15 -2.96 -6.53
N ILE A 35 -7.05 -3.59 -6.13
CA ILE A 35 -6.82 -4.01 -4.73
C ILE A 35 -6.66 -2.80 -3.82
N ILE A 36 -5.81 -1.83 -4.16
CA ILE A 36 -5.61 -0.63 -3.33
C ILE A 36 -6.95 0.12 -3.15
N ARG A 37 -7.73 0.25 -4.23
CA ARG A 37 -9.07 0.88 -4.20
C ARG A 37 -10.07 0.16 -3.30
N CYS A 38 -9.85 -1.11 -2.99
CA CYS A 38 -10.71 -1.80 -2.03
C CYS A 38 -10.54 -1.25 -0.61
N TYR A 39 -9.42 -0.60 -0.29
CA TYR A 39 -9.08 -0.10 1.04
C TYR A 39 -9.01 1.43 1.14
N THR A 40 -8.79 2.14 0.02
CA THR A 40 -8.77 3.61 0.01
C THR A 40 -8.96 4.20 -1.39
N ASP A 41 -9.68 5.31 -1.47
CA ASP A 41 -9.81 6.10 -2.70
C ASP A 41 -8.56 6.96 -2.99
N ASP A 42 -7.73 7.23 -1.98
CA ASP A 42 -6.48 7.98 -2.13
C ASP A 42 -5.33 7.07 -2.60
N VAL A 43 -5.55 6.48 -3.77
CA VAL A 43 -4.65 5.54 -4.44
C VAL A 43 -3.23 6.10 -4.58
N LYS A 44 -3.10 7.40 -4.83
CA LYS A 44 -1.80 8.06 -4.99
C LYS A 44 -1.03 8.05 -3.69
N ASN A 45 -1.62 8.49 -2.58
CA ASN A 45 -0.91 8.47 -1.31
C ASN A 45 -0.70 7.06 -0.77
N ALA A 46 -1.67 6.16 -0.98
CA ALA A 46 -1.54 4.74 -0.66
C ALA A 46 -0.32 4.11 -1.34
N SER A 47 -0.17 4.33 -2.65
CA SER A 47 0.98 3.84 -3.41
C SER A 47 2.30 4.38 -2.86
N MET A 48 2.35 5.65 -2.46
CA MET A 48 3.56 6.20 -1.88
C MET A 48 3.87 5.62 -0.48
N VAL A 49 2.85 5.30 0.32
CA VAL A 49 3.01 4.57 1.59
C VAL A 49 3.58 3.18 1.35
N ILE A 50 2.98 2.40 0.44
CA ILE A 50 3.45 1.05 0.10
C ILE A 50 4.91 1.12 -0.38
N ASN A 51 5.23 2.04 -1.31
CA ASN A 51 6.59 2.21 -1.82
C ASN A 51 7.60 2.57 -0.73
N ASN A 52 7.21 3.35 0.29
CA ASN A 52 8.09 3.65 1.43
C ASN A 52 8.44 2.41 2.25
N TYR A 53 7.51 1.47 2.44
CA TYR A 53 7.79 0.20 3.10
C TYR A 53 8.68 -0.69 2.24
N LEU A 54 8.40 -0.80 0.94
CA LEU A 54 9.21 -1.62 0.04
C LEU A 54 10.67 -1.14 -0.04
N ARG A 55 10.89 0.19 -0.05
CA ARG A 55 12.24 0.77 0.00
C ARG A 55 13.01 0.44 1.29
N LYS A 56 12.30 0.09 2.37
CA LYS A 56 12.88 -0.37 3.63
C LYS A 56 13.13 -1.88 3.66
N GLY A 57 12.87 -2.59 2.55
CA GLY A 57 12.97 -4.05 2.48
C GLY A 57 11.77 -4.76 3.12
N GLU A 58 10.71 -4.04 3.43
CA GLU A 58 9.45 -4.62 3.92
C GLU A 58 8.60 -5.13 2.74
N PHE A 59 7.65 -6.02 3.04
CA PHE A 59 6.60 -6.39 2.09
C PHE A 59 5.22 -6.17 2.72
N ILE A 60 4.25 -5.83 1.88
CA ILE A 60 2.85 -5.63 2.27
C ILE A 60 2.04 -6.81 1.74
N VAL A 61 1.22 -7.38 2.62
CA VAL A 61 0.27 -8.43 2.29
C VAL A 61 -1.13 -7.83 2.35
N PHE A 62 -1.91 -8.10 1.31
CA PHE A 62 -3.34 -7.87 1.29
C PHE A 62 -4.01 -9.23 1.41
N ASP A 63 -4.63 -9.49 2.55
CA ASP A 63 -5.42 -10.70 2.76
C ASP A 63 -6.86 -10.42 2.29
N LEU A 64 -7.13 -10.84 1.05
CA LEU A 64 -8.44 -10.66 0.42
C LEU A 64 -9.51 -11.61 0.97
N THR A 65 -9.13 -12.58 1.82
CA THR A 65 -10.07 -13.49 2.48
C THR A 65 -10.67 -12.87 3.73
N LYS A 66 -10.01 -11.86 4.29
CA LYS A 66 -10.43 -11.13 5.49
C LYS A 66 -11.37 -9.99 5.15
N SER A 67 -12.27 -9.67 6.08
CA SER A 67 -13.07 -8.44 5.99
C SER A 67 -12.17 -7.22 5.92
N LYS A 68 -12.57 -6.18 5.20
CA LYS A 68 -11.80 -4.92 5.09
C LYS A 68 -11.57 -4.25 6.45
N ASP A 69 -12.45 -4.50 7.41
CA ASP A 69 -12.38 -3.99 8.77
C ASP A 69 -11.46 -4.83 9.68
N ASP A 70 -11.00 -6.00 9.22
CA ASP A 70 -10.02 -6.81 9.94
C ASP A 70 -8.67 -6.08 9.97
N PRO A 71 -8.05 -5.87 11.15
CA PRO A 71 -6.73 -5.23 11.25
C PRO A 71 -5.62 -5.95 10.46
N LEU A 72 -5.79 -7.24 10.19
CA LEU A 72 -4.89 -8.08 9.40
C LEU A 72 -5.34 -8.24 7.95
N ALA A 73 -6.36 -7.50 7.48
CA ALA A 73 -6.67 -7.46 6.04
C ALA A 73 -5.55 -6.80 5.23
N ILE A 74 -4.81 -5.87 5.84
CA ILE A 74 -3.57 -5.33 5.30
C ILE A 74 -2.52 -5.41 6.40
N HIS A 75 -1.38 -6.05 6.13
CA HIS A 75 -0.30 -6.10 7.09
C HIS A 75 1.07 -6.02 6.45
N ILE A 76 2.02 -5.49 7.21
CA ILE A 76 3.44 -5.55 6.90
C ILE A 76 3.95 -6.93 7.33
N ARG A 77 4.78 -7.56 6.50
CA ARG A 77 5.30 -8.92 6.71
C ARG A 77 4.18 -9.92 6.93
N PHE A 78 4.16 -10.63 8.07
CA PHE A 78 3.20 -11.70 8.35
C PHE A 78 2.08 -11.32 9.32
N ASN A 79 2.30 -10.34 10.20
CA ASN A 79 1.45 -10.16 11.37
C ASN A 79 1.40 -8.72 11.92
N THR A 80 2.02 -7.74 11.25
CA THR A 80 2.00 -6.35 11.72
C THR A 80 0.89 -5.59 10.99
N PRO A 81 -0.25 -5.26 11.65
CA PRO A 81 -1.34 -4.52 11.01
C PRO A 81 -0.86 -3.23 10.35
N LEU A 82 -1.36 -2.97 9.14
CA LEU A 82 -1.11 -1.71 8.43
C LEU A 82 -2.42 -0.96 8.25
N ASN A 83 -2.62 0.08 9.07
CA ASN A 83 -3.73 1.00 8.85
C ASN A 83 -3.33 2.02 7.76
N MET A 84 -3.78 1.75 6.54
CA MET A 84 -3.43 2.55 5.36
C MET A 84 -3.84 4.02 5.49
N GLN A 85 -5.04 4.28 6.05
CA GLN A 85 -5.55 5.64 6.25
C GLN A 85 -4.66 6.44 7.21
N LYS A 86 -4.29 5.86 8.35
CA LYS A 86 -3.43 6.52 9.34
C LYS A 86 -2.05 6.85 8.77
N GLU A 87 -1.47 5.97 7.96
CA GLU A 87 -0.17 6.23 7.30
C GLU A 87 -0.26 7.36 6.26
N ILE A 88 -1.35 7.40 5.49
CA ILE A 88 -1.62 8.49 4.55
C ILE A 88 -1.71 9.83 5.31
N GLU A 89 -2.50 9.88 6.37
CA GLU A 89 -2.67 11.07 7.21
C GLU A 89 -1.35 11.51 7.87
N ALA A 90 -0.60 10.56 8.43
CA ALA A 90 0.70 10.82 9.03
C ALA A 90 1.66 11.44 8.01
N ARG A 91 1.70 10.91 6.79
CA ARG A 91 2.51 11.43 5.70
C ARG A 91 2.09 12.84 5.26
N GLN A 92 0.80 13.08 5.14
CA GLN A 92 0.27 14.41 4.79
C GLN A 92 0.59 15.45 5.89
N LYS A 93 0.52 15.07 7.17
CA LYS A 93 0.89 15.93 8.29
C LYS A 93 2.37 16.31 8.25
N HIS A 94 3.27 15.36 7.97
CA HIS A 94 4.69 15.65 7.79
C HIS A 94 4.93 16.60 6.61
N LYS A 95 4.24 16.38 5.48
CA LYS A 95 4.30 17.28 4.31
C LYS A 95 3.79 18.69 4.59
N LYS A 96 2.85 18.90 5.50
CA LYS A 96 2.36 20.25 5.86
C LYS A 96 3.29 20.98 6.84
N LYS A 97 3.97 20.24 7.72
CA LYS A 97 4.90 20.82 8.70
C LYS A 97 6.22 21.29 8.08
N VAL A 98 6.74 20.59 7.07
CA VAL A 98 8.02 20.95 6.42
C VAL A 98 7.96 22.32 5.71
N PRO A 99 6.93 22.65 4.89
CA PRO A 99 6.78 23.97 4.28
C PRO A 99 6.67 25.11 5.30
N GLN A 100 5.97 24.90 6.43
CA GLN A 100 5.80 25.91 7.47
C GLN A 100 7.09 26.21 8.26
N LEU A 101 8.02 25.26 8.33
CA LEU A 101 9.32 25.47 8.93
C LEU A 101 10.25 26.26 8.00
N MET A 102 10.15 26.02 6.70
CA MET A 102 10.96 26.72 5.68
C MET A 102 10.52 28.17 5.44
N SER A 103 9.26 28.52 5.75
CA SER A 103 8.76 29.91 5.67
C SER A 103 9.08 30.77 6.90
N ARG A 104 9.88 30.25 7.84
CA ARG A 104 10.23 30.89 9.13
C ARG A 104 11.72 31.25 9.24
N ILE A 105 12.48 31.10 8.16
CA ILE A 105 13.89 31.48 8.02
C ILE A 105 13.95 32.65 7.04
#